data_AF-A0A7V2TVC8-F1
#
_entry.id   AF-A0A7V2TVC8-F1
#
_cell.length_a   1.000
_cell.length_b   1.000
_cell.length_c   1.000
_cell.angle_alpha   90.00
_cell.angle_beta   90.00
_cell.angle_gamma   90.00
#
_symmetry.space_group_name_H-M   'P 1'
#
loop_
_entity.id
_entity.type
_entity.pdbx_description
1 polymer ?
#
loop_
_entity_poly.entity_id
_entity_poly.type
_entity_poly.pdbx_seq_one_letter_code
_entity_poly.pdbx_strand_id
1 'polypeptide(L)'
;MEERHIAKIAGELGLAEGQVRATAGLIGEGATVPFIARYRKEVTGSLDEVRITEIRDRLEQLAELDKRREAILDSLKERNHLTDDLREKVLAAGTLSALEDLYLPFRPKRRTRATVARERGLEPLARVLFAQEEKDPLSEALPFVDPEKSVSSPEEALAGARDIIAEWVNEDPSARAALRELFFAKGVFHSKGIVGREAEGSKYRDYFAWEEPVSKAPSHRILAMRRGEKEGFLSLSVVPPEAEALAILDRLFVRGNNACSEQVRLAVRDGYSRLLSPSMETETRLETKKRADGEAIRVFGENLRQLLMAPPLGQKNVLAIDPGLRTGCKVVCLDRQGKLLHHETIFPLLTDKGREESARRVLELIEEFAIEALAVGNGTGGRETEAFLRGLPL
;
A
#
# COMPACT_ATOMS: atom_id res chain seq x y z
N MET A 1 -21.67 -9.33 16.08
CA MET A 1 -20.59 -10.03 15.36
C MET A 1 -21.23 -11.17 14.60
N GLU A 2 -21.17 -11.15 13.27
CA GLU A 2 -21.84 -12.17 12.46
C GLU A 2 -21.13 -13.51 12.61
N GLU A 3 -21.87 -14.61 12.80
CA GLU A 3 -21.29 -15.97 12.80
C GLU A 3 -20.53 -16.28 11.50
N ARG A 4 -20.91 -15.63 10.40
CA ARG A 4 -20.24 -15.69 9.10
C ARG A 4 -18.76 -15.29 9.19
N HIS A 5 -18.41 -14.31 10.04
CA HIS A 5 -17.02 -13.88 10.20
C HIS A 5 -16.18 -14.93 10.92
N ILE A 6 -16.76 -15.59 11.92
CA ILE A 6 -16.08 -16.61 12.72
C ILE A 6 -15.68 -17.78 11.82
N ALA A 7 -16.61 -18.30 11.01
CA ALA A 7 -16.34 -19.38 10.08
C ALA A 7 -15.28 -18.99 9.03
N LYS A 8 -15.34 -17.76 8.52
CA LYS A 8 -14.35 -17.23 7.56
C LYS A 8 -12.95 -17.15 8.15
N ILE A 9 -12.81 -16.57 9.35
CA ILE A 9 -11.52 -16.45 10.04
C ILE A 9 -10.96 -17.83 10.39
N ALA A 10 -11.82 -18.74 10.88
CA ALA A 10 -11.44 -20.11 11.19
C ALA A 10 -10.87 -20.84 9.96
N GLY A 11 -11.54 -20.72 8.81
CA GLY A 11 -11.07 -21.28 7.55
C GLY A 11 -9.77 -20.65 7.02
N GLU A 12 -9.64 -19.32 7.11
CA GLU A 12 -8.45 -18.58 6.65
C GLU A 12 -7.21 -18.87 7.51
N LEU A 13 -7.37 -19.01 8.83
CA LEU A 13 -6.28 -19.22 9.78
C LEU A 13 -6.04 -20.70 10.14
N GLY A 14 -6.90 -21.62 9.68
CA GLY A 14 -6.82 -23.04 10.02
C GLY A 14 -7.09 -23.31 11.50
N LEU A 15 -7.99 -22.55 12.11
CA LEU A 15 -8.35 -22.64 13.53
C LEU A 15 -9.76 -23.21 13.71
N ALA A 16 -10.07 -23.73 14.90
CA ALA A 16 -11.43 -24.15 15.20
C ALA A 16 -12.33 -22.91 15.44
N GLU A 17 -13.57 -22.94 14.94
CA GLU A 17 -14.53 -21.84 15.12
C GLU A 17 -14.76 -21.48 16.59
N GLY A 18 -14.74 -22.47 17.49
CA GLY A 18 -14.85 -22.25 18.93
C GLY A 18 -13.71 -21.38 19.49
N GLN A 19 -12.48 -21.56 19.00
CA GLN A 19 -11.32 -20.77 19.42
C GLN A 19 -11.43 -19.32 18.96
N VAL A 20 -11.85 -19.13 17.70
CA VAL A 20 -12.08 -17.79 17.12
C VAL A 20 -13.21 -17.09 17.86
N ARG A 21 -14.34 -17.77 18.09
CA ARG A 21 -15.50 -17.23 18.81
C ARG A 21 -15.14 -16.79 20.23
N ALA A 22 -14.43 -17.63 20.97
CA ALA A 22 -13.98 -17.33 22.32
C ALA A 22 -13.02 -16.13 22.36
N THR A 23 -12.04 -16.11 21.46
CA THR A 23 -11.08 -15.00 21.35
C THR A 23 -11.78 -13.69 20.98
N ALA A 24 -12.70 -13.74 20.03
CA ALA A 24 -13.44 -12.58 19.57
C ALA A 24 -14.37 -12.01 20.67
N GLY A 25 -14.99 -12.87 21.47
CA GLY A 25 -15.76 -12.46 22.65
C GLY A 25 -14.91 -11.71 23.68
N LEU A 26 -13.75 -12.26 24.03
CA LEU A 26 -12.81 -11.64 24.96
C LEU A 26 -12.31 -10.27 24.46
N ILE A 27 -12.01 -10.14 23.16
CA ILE A 27 -11.62 -8.87 22.55
C ILE A 27 -12.77 -7.86 22.62
N GLY A 28 -14.01 -8.30 22.35
CA GLY A 28 -15.21 -7.45 22.44
C GLY A 28 -15.48 -6.94 23.87
N GLU A 29 -15.08 -7.70 24.89
CA GLU A 29 -15.12 -7.29 26.30
C GLU A 29 -13.97 -6.35 26.70
N GLY A 30 -13.05 -6.03 25.77
CA GLY A 30 -11.91 -5.15 26.01
C GLY A 30 -10.65 -5.85 26.54
N ALA A 31 -10.59 -7.18 26.49
CA ALA A 31 -9.38 -7.91 26.89
C ALA A 31 -8.21 -7.69 25.90
N THR A 32 -7.01 -7.47 26.44
CA THR A 32 -5.81 -7.27 25.62
C THR A 32 -5.21 -8.59 25.15
N VAL A 33 -4.47 -8.56 24.04
CA VAL A 33 -3.78 -9.76 23.51
C VAL A 33 -2.90 -10.45 24.56
N PRO A 34 -2.02 -9.73 25.31
CA PRO A 34 -1.21 -10.39 26.35
C PRO A 34 -2.04 -10.98 27.48
N PHE A 35 -3.17 -10.34 27.83
CA PHE A 35 -4.06 -10.85 28.86
C PHE A 35 -4.71 -12.17 28.42
N ILE A 36 -5.24 -12.22 27.19
CA ILE A 36 -5.86 -13.42 26.63
C ILE A 36 -4.84 -14.56 26.54
N ALA A 37 -3.68 -14.28 25.92
CA ALA A 37 -2.60 -15.25 25.74
C ALA A 37 -2.07 -15.82 27.06
N ARG A 38 -2.10 -15.04 28.14
CA ARG A 38 -1.57 -15.47 29.44
C ARG A 38 -2.61 -16.09 30.37
N TYR A 39 -3.80 -15.50 30.45
CA TYR A 39 -4.79 -15.79 31.49
C TYR A 39 -6.10 -16.41 30.97
N ARG A 40 -6.23 -16.60 29.65
CA ARG A 40 -7.42 -17.19 29.02
C ARG A 40 -7.09 -18.33 28.06
N LYS A 41 -5.93 -18.98 28.26
CA LYS A 41 -5.46 -20.09 27.42
C LYS A 41 -6.47 -21.21 27.27
N GLU A 42 -7.09 -21.65 28.36
CA GLU A 42 -8.04 -22.77 28.33
C GLU A 42 -9.27 -22.43 27.47
N VAL A 43 -9.76 -21.19 27.59
CA VAL A 43 -10.95 -20.69 26.89
C VAL A 43 -10.69 -20.53 25.39
N THR A 44 -9.46 -20.18 25.00
CA THR A 44 -9.08 -20.03 23.58
C THR A 44 -8.49 -21.30 22.96
N GLY A 45 -8.34 -22.39 23.72
CA GLY A 45 -7.66 -23.60 23.23
C GLY A 45 -6.14 -23.41 23.05
N SER A 46 -5.52 -22.66 23.95
CA SER A 46 -4.08 -22.36 24.01
C SER A 46 -3.50 -21.62 22.81
N LEU A 47 -4.28 -20.70 22.22
CA LEU A 47 -3.75 -19.78 21.20
C LEU A 47 -2.66 -18.89 21.78
N ASP A 48 -1.59 -18.68 21.00
CA ASP A 48 -0.53 -17.74 21.33
C ASP A 48 -0.88 -16.30 20.94
N GLU A 49 -0.04 -15.36 21.35
CA GLU A 49 -0.18 -13.93 21.06
C GLU A 49 -0.19 -13.59 19.57
N VAL A 50 0.48 -14.39 18.73
CA VAL A 50 0.53 -14.19 17.29
C VAL A 50 -0.84 -14.52 16.69
N ARG A 51 -1.39 -15.70 17.00
CA ARG A 51 -2.71 -16.12 16.51
C ARG A 51 -3.83 -15.23 17.01
N ILE A 52 -3.78 -14.81 18.27
CA ILE A 52 -4.78 -13.88 18.84
C ILE A 52 -4.72 -12.52 18.11
N THR A 53 -3.52 -12.04 17.78
CA THR A 53 -3.33 -10.81 17.00
C THR A 53 -3.89 -10.96 15.58
N GLU A 54 -3.62 -12.06 14.90
CA GLU A 54 -4.18 -12.35 13.56
C GLU A 54 -5.71 -12.35 13.57
N ILE A 55 -6.33 -12.96 14.58
CA ILE A 55 -7.79 -12.96 14.75
C ILE A 55 -8.31 -11.52 14.95
N ARG A 56 -7.70 -10.74 15.84
CA ARG A 56 -8.09 -9.34 16.11
C ARG A 56 -8.04 -8.51 14.83
N ASP A 57 -6.89 -8.52 14.15
CA ASP A 57 -6.66 -7.70 12.96
C ASP A 57 -7.62 -8.09 11.84
N ARG A 58 -7.94 -9.40 11.72
CA ARG A 58 -8.90 -9.87 10.73
C ARG A 58 -10.34 -9.50 11.07
N LEU A 59 -10.73 -9.54 12.34
CA LEU A 59 -12.04 -9.07 12.81
C LEU A 59 -12.23 -7.58 12.47
N GLU A 60 -11.22 -6.75 12.72
CA GLU A 60 -11.24 -5.32 12.39
C GLU A 60 -11.41 -5.10 10.88
N GLN A 61 -10.69 -5.85 10.05
CA GLN A 61 -10.83 -5.78 8.59
C GLN A 61 -12.23 -6.17 8.10
N LEU A 62 -12.84 -7.22 8.68
CA LEU A 62 -14.18 -7.66 8.31
C LEU A 62 -15.25 -6.66 8.80
N ALA A 63 -15.06 -6.08 9.98
CA ALA A 63 -15.94 -5.03 10.48
C ALA A 63 -15.93 -3.78 9.59
N GLU A 64 -14.76 -3.35 9.10
CA GLU A 64 -14.67 -2.24 8.15
C GLU A 64 -15.30 -2.57 6.79
N LEU A 65 -15.14 -3.82 6.32
CA LEU A 65 -15.80 -4.30 5.11
C LEU A 65 -17.32 -4.24 5.24
N ASP A 66 -17.86 -4.69 6.37
CA ASP A 66 -19.30 -4.69 6.64
C ASP A 66 -19.86 -3.28 6.74
N LYS A 67 -19.18 -2.41 7.50
CA LYS A 67 -19.54 -1.00 7.61
C LYS A 67 -19.58 -0.32 6.24
N ARG A 68 -18.61 -0.60 5.37
CA ARG A 68 -18.61 -0.07 4.01
C ARG A 68 -19.75 -0.65 3.16
N ARG A 69 -20.03 -1.95 3.31
CA ARG A 69 -21.13 -2.62 2.64
C ARG A 69 -22.47 -1.99 3.00
N GLU A 70 -22.73 -1.76 4.28
CA GLU A 70 -23.94 -1.09 4.77
C GLU A 70 -24.08 0.31 4.15
N ALA A 71 -23.02 1.12 4.18
CA ALA A 71 -23.03 2.46 3.58
C ALA A 71 -23.33 2.45 2.08
N ILE A 72 -22.85 1.44 1.34
CA ILE A 72 -23.16 1.27 -0.09
C ILE A 72 -24.63 0.90 -0.28
N LEU A 73 -25.15 -0.07 0.50
CA LEU A 73 -26.55 -0.49 0.43
C LEU A 73 -27.50 0.67 0.74
N ASP A 74 -27.21 1.46 1.77
CA ASP A 74 -27.98 2.64 2.13
C ASP A 74 -27.97 3.67 1.00
N SER A 75 -26.79 3.97 0.42
CA SER A 75 -26.69 4.91 -0.70
C SER A 75 -27.46 4.43 -1.95
N LEU A 76 -27.44 3.13 -2.25
CA LEU A 76 -28.19 2.55 -3.36
C LEU A 76 -29.69 2.60 -3.12
N LYS A 77 -30.12 2.38 -1.87
CA LYS A 77 -31.53 2.43 -1.46
C LYS A 77 -32.08 3.86 -1.53
N GLU A 78 -31.35 4.84 -1.00
CA GLU A 78 -31.73 6.26 -1.03
C GLU A 78 -31.95 6.80 -2.45
N ARG A 79 -31.22 6.25 -3.43
CA ARG A 79 -31.29 6.65 -4.85
C ARG A 79 -32.18 5.75 -5.70
N ASN A 80 -32.91 4.81 -5.09
CA ASN A 80 -33.78 3.86 -5.77
C ASN A 80 -33.06 3.02 -6.86
N HIS A 81 -31.78 2.73 -6.65
CA HIS A 81 -30.99 1.87 -7.54
C HIS A 81 -30.82 0.44 -7.00
N LEU A 82 -31.27 0.17 -5.77
CA LEU A 82 -31.13 -1.13 -5.13
C LEU A 82 -32.15 -2.14 -5.70
N THR A 83 -31.68 -3.01 -6.60
CA THR A 83 -32.41 -4.21 -7.04
C THR A 83 -32.04 -5.42 -6.17
N ASP A 84 -32.88 -6.46 -6.17
CA ASP A 84 -32.60 -7.69 -5.41
C ASP A 84 -31.30 -8.37 -5.88
N ASP A 85 -31.07 -8.44 -7.20
CA ASP A 85 -29.82 -8.96 -7.78
C ASP A 85 -28.58 -8.15 -7.36
N LEU A 86 -28.67 -6.81 -7.37
CA LEU A 86 -27.57 -5.95 -6.92
C LEU A 86 -27.32 -6.11 -5.41
N ARG A 87 -28.40 -6.23 -4.62
CA ARG A 87 -28.31 -6.47 -3.18
C ARG A 87 -27.57 -7.77 -2.89
N GLU A 88 -27.92 -8.85 -3.57
CA GLU A 88 -27.25 -10.15 -3.42
C GLU A 88 -25.76 -10.06 -3.79
N LYS A 89 -25.43 -9.39 -4.90
CA LYS A 89 -24.02 -9.18 -5.32
C LYS A 89 -23.23 -8.40 -4.28
N VAL A 90 -23.80 -7.34 -3.70
CA VAL A 90 -23.15 -6.52 -2.66
C VAL A 90 -22.97 -7.33 -1.36
N LEU A 91 -23.93 -8.17 -0.97
CA LEU A 91 -23.83 -9.07 0.19
C LEU A 91 -22.81 -10.20 -0.01
N ALA A 92 -22.63 -10.65 -1.26
CA ALA A 92 -21.68 -11.68 -1.63
C ALA A 92 -20.23 -11.14 -1.76
N ALA A 93 -20.04 -9.85 -2.00
CA ALA A 93 -18.73 -9.25 -2.20
C ALA A 93 -17.78 -9.46 -0.99
N GLY A 94 -16.70 -10.19 -1.24
CA GLY A 94 -15.75 -10.65 -0.23
C GLY A 94 -14.59 -9.70 0.07
N THR A 95 -14.43 -8.64 -0.73
CA THR A 95 -13.33 -7.67 -0.63
C THR A 95 -13.84 -6.24 -0.82
N LEU A 96 -13.10 -5.28 -0.29
CA LEU A 96 -13.42 -3.85 -0.42
C LEU A 96 -13.39 -3.43 -1.90
N SER A 97 -12.42 -3.89 -2.68
CA SER A 97 -12.32 -3.60 -4.11
C SER A 97 -13.54 -4.10 -4.89
N ALA A 98 -14.03 -5.31 -4.60
CA ALA A 98 -15.23 -5.84 -5.25
C ALA A 98 -16.48 -5.03 -4.89
N LEU A 99 -16.60 -4.56 -3.64
CA LEU A 99 -17.68 -3.64 -3.24
C LEU A 99 -17.62 -2.31 -3.98
N GLU A 100 -16.43 -1.71 -4.08
CA GLU A 100 -16.25 -0.45 -4.80
C GLU A 100 -16.54 -0.61 -6.30
N ASP A 101 -16.13 -1.72 -6.91
CA ASP A 101 -16.42 -2.02 -8.33
C ASP A 101 -17.94 -2.10 -8.57
N LEU A 102 -18.70 -2.76 -7.68
CA LEU A 102 -20.17 -2.83 -7.77
C LEU A 102 -20.86 -1.48 -7.57
N TYR A 103 -20.28 -0.63 -6.72
CA TYR A 103 -20.83 0.70 -6.42
C TYR A 103 -20.43 1.77 -7.45
N LEU A 104 -19.36 1.53 -8.23
CA LEU A 104 -18.77 2.48 -9.17
C LEU A 104 -19.79 3.12 -10.14
N PRO A 105 -20.74 2.39 -10.74
CA PRO A 105 -21.74 2.98 -11.64
C PRO A 105 -22.65 4.02 -10.96
N PHE A 106 -22.91 3.84 -9.67
CA PHE A 106 -23.89 4.62 -8.89
C PHE A 106 -23.25 5.76 -8.09
N ARG A 107 -21.91 5.78 -8.02
CA ARG A 107 -21.18 6.84 -7.34
C ARG A 107 -21.45 8.19 -8.01
N PRO A 108 -21.61 9.31 -7.25
CA PRO A 108 -21.71 10.63 -7.86
C PRO A 108 -20.48 10.94 -8.72
N LYS A 109 -20.71 11.26 -9.99
CA LYS A 109 -19.64 11.55 -10.96
C LYS A 109 -19.59 13.04 -11.25
N ARG A 110 -18.37 13.55 -11.47
CA ARG A 110 -18.19 14.83 -12.15
C ARG A 110 -18.67 14.69 -13.59
N ARG A 111 -19.05 15.79 -14.23
CA ARG A 111 -19.51 15.79 -15.64
C ARG A 111 -18.43 15.19 -16.55
N THR A 112 -18.59 13.93 -16.98
CA THR A 112 -17.64 13.19 -17.83
C THR A 112 -17.99 13.34 -19.30
N ARG A 113 -17.10 12.91 -20.22
CA ARG A 113 -17.42 12.84 -21.66
C ARG A 113 -18.67 11.98 -21.92
N ALA A 114 -18.79 10.86 -21.21
CA ALA A 114 -19.97 10.00 -21.27
C ALA A 114 -21.22 10.69 -20.71
N THR A 115 -21.14 11.42 -19.58
CA THR A 115 -22.26 12.22 -19.08
C THR A 115 -22.71 13.25 -20.11
N VAL A 116 -21.78 13.99 -20.72
CA VAL A 116 -22.09 14.97 -21.77
C VAL A 116 -22.73 14.28 -22.98
N ALA A 117 -22.22 13.13 -23.40
CA ALA A 117 -22.81 12.37 -24.51
C ALA A 117 -24.24 11.87 -24.19
N ARG A 118 -24.52 11.47 -22.93
CA ARG A 118 -25.88 11.11 -22.48
C ARG A 118 -26.80 12.32 -22.46
N GLU A 119 -26.34 13.47 -21.96
CA GLU A 119 -27.08 14.75 -22.01
C GLU A 119 -27.44 15.15 -23.44
N ARG A 120 -26.59 14.82 -24.41
CA ARG A 120 -26.83 15.02 -25.85
C ARG A 120 -27.74 13.97 -26.48
N GLY A 121 -28.21 12.98 -25.72
CA GLY A 121 -29.12 11.94 -26.20
C GLY A 121 -28.45 10.82 -27.01
N LEU A 122 -27.14 10.61 -26.86
CA LEU A 122 -26.37 9.61 -27.64
C LEU A 122 -26.38 8.20 -27.03
N GLU A 123 -26.99 7.99 -25.87
CA GLU A 123 -27.05 6.68 -25.22
C GLU A 123 -27.77 5.61 -26.06
N PRO A 124 -28.90 5.88 -26.73
CA PRO A 124 -29.52 4.90 -27.60
C PRO A 124 -28.60 4.45 -28.74
N LEU A 125 -27.84 5.37 -29.35
CA LEU A 125 -26.81 5.04 -30.35
C LEU A 125 -25.73 4.14 -29.76
N ALA A 126 -25.24 4.44 -28.55
CA ALA A 126 -24.27 3.60 -27.86
C ALA A 126 -24.80 2.17 -27.64
N ARG A 127 -26.09 1.99 -27.30
CA ARG A 127 -26.71 0.67 -27.17
C ARG A 127 -26.79 -0.08 -28.49
N VAL A 128 -27.13 0.61 -29.58
CA VAL A 128 -27.17 0.02 -30.94
C VAL A 128 -25.78 -0.48 -31.34
N LEU A 129 -24.74 0.34 -31.15
CA LEU A 129 -23.36 -0.05 -31.45
C LEU A 129 -22.88 -1.21 -30.55
N PHE A 130 -23.23 -1.17 -29.26
CA PHE A 130 -22.81 -2.19 -28.29
C PHE A 130 -23.46 -3.56 -28.52
N ALA A 131 -24.66 -3.59 -29.14
CA ALA A 131 -25.29 -4.82 -29.61
C ALA A 131 -24.49 -5.51 -30.73
N GLN A 132 -23.69 -4.76 -31.48
CA GLN A 132 -22.78 -5.25 -32.53
C GLN A 132 -23.48 -6.04 -33.64
N GLU A 133 -24.73 -5.70 -33.94
CA GLU A 133 -25.45 -6.20 -35.11
C GLU A 133 -24.82 -5.65 -36.40
N GLU A 134 -24.99 -6.37 -37.51
CA GLU A 134 -24.48 -5.95 -38.82
C GLU A 134 -25.32 -4.79 -39.37
N LYS A 135 -24.88 -3.57 -39.01
CA LYS A 135 -25.45 -2.28 -39.41
C LYS A 135 -24.31 -1.35 -39.83
N ASP A 136 -24.64 -0.32 -40.61
CA ASP A 136 -23.71 0.76 -40.90
C ASP A 136 -23.73 1.80 -39.76
N PRO A 137 -22.64 1.97 -38.98
CA PRO A 137 -22.60 2.90 -37.86
C PRO A 137 -22.88 4.35 -38.27
N LEU A 138 -22.45 4.77 -39.47
CA LEU A 138 -22.68 6.14 -39.93
C LEU A 138 -24.17 6.37 -40.19
N SER A 139 -24.84 5.43 -40.84
CA SER A 139 -26.28 5.46 -41.05
C SER A 139 -27.07 5.48 -39.74
N GLU A 140 -26.69 4.66 -38.76
CA GLU A 140 -27.31 4.64 -37.43
C GLU A 140 -27.05 5.92 -36.62
N ALA A 141 -25.97 6.65 -36.92
CA ALA A 141 -25.60 7.89 -36.25
C ALA A 141 -26.31 9.14 -36.83
N LEU A 142 -26.77 9.11 -38.09
CA LEU A 142 -27.46 10.23 -38.75
C LEU A 142 -28.65 10.80 -37.94
N PRO A 143 -29.55 9.98 -37.34
CA PRO A 143 -30.67 10.49 -36.55
C PRO A 143 -30.28 11.22 -35.27
N PHE A 144 -29.02 11.09 -34.84
CA PHE A 144 -28.49 11.69 -33.62
C PHE A 144 -27.69 12.97 -33.89
N VAL A 145 -27.60 13.43 -35.14
CA VAL A 145 -26.98 14.71 -35.50
C VAL A 145 -27.94 15.83 -35.15
N ASP A 146 -27.53 16.65 -34.19
CA ASP A 146 -28.35 17.70 -33.61
C ASP A 146 -27.43 18.87 -33.20
N PRO A 147 -27.31 19.90 -34.05
CA PRO A 147 -26.49 21.08 -33.76
C PRO A 147 -26.91 21.81 -32.48
N GLU A 148 -28.19 21.76 -32.10
CA GLU A 148 -28.68 22.37 -30.85
C GLU A 148 -28.14 21.64 -29.61
N LYS A 149 -27.91 20.33 -29.74
CA LYS A 149 -27.21 19.52 -28.73
C LYS A 149 -25.70 19.49 -28.94
N SER A 150 -25.14 20.36 -29.79
CA SER A 150 -23.71 20.39 -30.10
C SER A 150 -23.17 19.06 -30.65
N VAL A 151 -23.96 18.40 -31.51
CA VAL A 151 -23.55 17.24 -32.31
C VAL A 151 -23.66 17.64 -33.78
N SER A 152 -22.54 18.00 -34.40
CA SER A 152 -22.51 18.60 -35.73
C SER A 152 -22.34 17.60 -36.87
N SER A 153 -21.98 16.34 -36.60
CA SER A 153 -21.83 15.31 -37.62
C SER A 153 -22.08 13.88 -37.09
N PRO A 154 -22.33 12.90 -37.98
CA PRO A 154 -22.43 11.49 -37.59
C PRO A 154 -21.18 10.97 -36.88
N GLU A 155 -20.00 11.44 -37.26
CA GLU A 155 -18.73 11.08 -36.63
C GLU A 155 -18.64 11.59 -35.18
N GLU A 156 -19.16 12.78 -34.90
CA GLU A 156 -19.27 13.30 -33.54
C GLU A 156 -20.27 12.50 -32.69
N ALA A 157 -21.40 12.10 -33.29
CA ALA A 157 -22.37 11.23 -32.64
C ALA A 157 -21.75 9.86 -32.29
N LEU A 158 -21.00 9.26 -33.22
CA LEU A 158 -20.24 8.04 -32.97
C LEU A 158 -19.18 8.23 -31.89
N ALA A 159 -18.47 9.36 -31.87
CA ALA A 159 -17.48 9.65 -30.83
C ALA A 159 -18.12 9.73 -29.44
N GLY A 160 -19.24 10.44 -29.30
CA GLY A 160 -19.98 10.50 -28.05
C GLY A 160 -20.56 9.14 -27.64
N ALA A 161 -21.04 8.34 -28.58
CA ALA A 161 -21.48 6.97 -28.30
C ALA A 161 -20.32 6.08 -27.81
N ARG A 162 -19.12 6.20 -28.40
CA ARG A 162 -17.92 5.51 -27.92
C ARG A 162 -17.50 5.96 -26.53
N ASP A 163 -17.62 7.24 -26.19
CA ASP A 163 -17.36 7.73 -24.83
C ASP A 163 -18.27 7.07 -23.78
N ILE A 164 -19.54 6.82 -24.12
CA ILE A 164 -20.48 6.10 -23.26
C ILE A 164 -20.07 4.64 -23.10
N ILE A 165 -19.73 3.95 -24.20
CA ILE A 165 -19.28 2.56 -24.19
C ILE A 165 -17.99 2.41 -23.37
N ALA A 166 -17.04 3.33 -23.51
CA ALA A 166 -15.79 3.35 -22.75
C ALA A 166 -16.06 3.44 -21.24
N GLU A 167 -17.08 4.19 -20.82
CA GLU A 167 -17.49 4.25 -19.41
C GLU A 167 -18.14 2.93 -18.94
N TRP A 168 -19.00 2.31 -19.74
CA TRP A 168 -19.56 0.99 -19.41
C TRP A 168 -18.49 -0.09 -19.25
N VAL A 169 -17.51 -0.13 -20.15
CA VAL A 169 -16.37 -1.06 -20.08
C VAL A 169 -15.53 -0.78 -18.84
N ASN A 170 -15.30 0.49 -18.49
CA ASN A 170 -14.54 0.87 -17.30
C ASN A 170 -15.22 0.45 -15.97
N GLU A 171 -16.54 0.38 -15.99
CA GLU A 171 -17.37 0.11 -14.81
C GLU A 171 -17.83 -1.34 -14.71
N ASP A 172 -17.50 -2.17 -15.70
CA ASP A 172 -17.81 -3.59 -15.67
C ASP A 172 -16.96 -4.32 -14.61
N PRO A 173 -17.59 -4.97 -13.60
CA PRO A 173 -16.85 -5.64 -12.54
C PRO A 173 -15.96 -6.78 -13.04
N SER A 174 -16.36 -7.48 -14.11
CA SER A 174 -15.60 -8.61 -14.66
C SER A 174 -14.33 -8.13 -15.36
N ALA A 175 -14.42 -7.03 -16.11
CA ALA A 175 -13.28 -6.37 -16.73
C ALA A 175 -12.29 -5.85 -15.70
N ARG A 176 -12.78 -5.16 -14.65
CA ARG A 176 -11.93 -4.67 -13.56
C ARG A 176 -11.26 -5.80 -12.81
N ALA A 177 -11.98 -6.88 -12.48
CA ALA A 177 -11.40 -8.05 -11.84
C ALA A 177 -10.28 -8.69 -12.68
N ALA A 178 -10.54 -8.94 -13.97
CA ALA A 178 -9.57 -9.56 -14.87
C ALA A 178 -8.33 -8.69 -15.10
N LEU A 179 -8.50 -7.37 -15.24
CA LEU A 179 -7.37 -6.45 -15.36
C LEU A 179 -6.59 -6.33 -14.06
N ARG A 180 -7.25 -6.30 -12.91
CA ARG A 180 -6.57 -6.29 -11.60
C ARG A 180 -5.66 -7.50 -11.45
N GLU A 181 -6.14 -8.69 -11.79
CA GLU A 181 -5.32 -9.90 -11.81
C GLU A 181 -4.13 -9.78 -12.76
N LEU A 182 -4.34 -9.27 -13.98
CA LEU A 182 -3.26 -9.04 -14.95
C LEU A 182 -2.19 -8.07 -14.42
N PHE A 183 -2.60 -6.95 -13.83
CA PHE A 183 -1.68 -5.96 -13.27
C PHE A 183 -0.84 -6.54 -12.12
N PHE A 184 -1.42 -7.36 -11.25
CA PHE A 184 -0.65 -8.02 -10.18
C PHE A 184 0.27 -9.12 -10.71
N ALA A 185 -0.19 -9.92 -11.67
CA ALA A 185 0.56 -11.06 -12.18
C ALA A 185 1.70 -10.64 -13.11
N LYS A 186 1.42 -9.70 -14.02
CA LYS A 186 2.28 -9.32 -15.16
C LYS A 186 2.62 -7.84 -15.23
N GLY A 187 2.14 -7.02 -14.29
CA GLY A 187 2.54 -5.62 -14.20
C GLY A 187 4.05 -5.49 -13.97
N VAL A 188 4.62 -4.43 -14.54
CA VAL A 188 6.03 -4.08 -14.38
C VAL A 188 6.11 -2.67 -13.82
N PHE A 189 6.92 -2.49 -12.78
CA PHE A 189 7.35 -1.17 -12.34
C PHE A 189 8.31 -0.61 -13.37
N HIS A 190 8.04 0.56 -13.90
CA HIS A 190 9.00 1.33 -14.70
C HIS A 190 9.38 2.58 -13.91
N SER A 191 10.66 2.70 -13.55
CA SER A 191 11.19 3.89 -12.89
C SER A 191 12.17 4.61 -13.80
N LYS A 192 11.97 5.93 -13.96
CA LYS A 192 12.80 6.79 -14.80
C LYS A 192 13.24 8.03 -14.03
N GLY A 193 14.50 8.43 -14.18
CA GLY A 193 15.00 9.70 -13.65
C GLY A 193 14.26 10.90 -14.25
N ILE A 194 14.00 11.92 -13.43
CA ILE A 194 13.47 13.20 -13.92
C ILE A 194 14.62 14.01 -14.50
N VAL A 195 14.48 14.39 -15.77
CA VAL A 195 15.48 15.17 -16.51
C VAL A 195 15.76 16.50 -15.79
N GLY A 196 17.04 16.79 -15.57
CA GLY A 196 17.50 18.02 -14.92
C GLY A 196 17.57 17.94 -13.38
N ARG A 197 17.23 16.79 -12.78
CA ARG A 197 17.29 16.57 -11.32
C ARG A 197 18.24 15.42 -10.92
N GLU A 198 19.05 14.91 -11.84
CA GLU A 198 19.87 13.72 -11.65
C GLU A 198 20.98 13.91 -10.62
N ALA A 199 21.59 15.10 -10.56
CA ALA A 199 22.66 15.41 -9.62
C ALA A 199 22.15 15.43 -8.17
N GLU A 200 21.03 16.12 -7.93
CA GLU A 200 20.35 16.15 -6.63
C GLU A 200 19.76 14.79 -6.25
N GLY A 201 19.27 14.04 -7.23
CA GLY A 201 18.69 12.71 -7.09
C GLY A 201 19.71 11.57 -7.06
N SER A 202 21.01 11.85 -6.90
CA SER A 202 22.08 10.85 -7.04
C SER A 202 21.94 9.62 -6.14
N LYS A 203 21.27 9.74 -4.98
CA LYS A 203 20.92 8.63 -4.09
C LYS A 203 19.94 7.61 -4.71
N TYR A 204 19.24 7.96 -5.78
CA TYR A 204 18.30 7.11 -6.51
C TYR A 204 18.83 6.68 -7.88
N ARG A 205 20.14 6.85 -8.13
CA ARG A 205 20.77 6.56 -9.43
C ARG A 205 20.45 5.17 -9.96
N ASP A 206 20.43 4.17 -9.07
CA ASP A 206 20.12 2.77 -9.41
C ASP A 206 18.70 2.60 -9.99
N TYR A 207 17.81 3.58 -9.77
CA TYR A 207 16.42 3.56 -10.22
C TYR A 207 16.13 4.53 -11.38
N PHE A 208 17.15 5.18 -11.97
CA PHE A 208 16.94 6.12 -13.09
C PHE A 208 16.52 5.46 -14.40
N ALA A 209 16.77 4.16 -14.56
CA ALA A 209 16.31 3.35 -15.67
C ALA A 209 16.11 1.92 -15.17
N TRP A 210 15.02 1.71 -14.43
CA TRP A 210 14.76 0.44 -13.75
C TRP A 210 13.41 -0.15 -14.16
N GLU A 211 13.42 -1.46 -14.40
CA GLU A 211 12.22 -2.23 -14.68
C GLU A 211 12.19 -3.48 -13.81
N GLU A 212 11.06 -3.71 -13.12
CA GLU A 212 10.94 -4.85 -12.21
C GLU A 212 9.51 -5.38 -12.14
N PRO A 213 9.30 -6.71 -12.27
CA PRO A 213 7.96 -7.29 -12.16
C PRO A 213 7.30 -7.03 -10.80
N VAL A 214 6.04 -6.62 -10.81
CA VAL A 214 5.24 -6.31 -9.61
C VAL A 214 5.20 -7.47 -8.62
N SER A 215 5.00 -8.69 -9.12
CA SER A 215 4.89 -9.89 -8.30
C SER A 215 6.16 -10.20 -7.50
N LYS A 216 7.35 -9.87 -8.04
CA LYS A 216 8.66 -10.23 -7.48
C LYS A 216 9.41 -9.07 -6.83
N ALA A 217 8.97 -7.83 -7.01
CA ALA A 217 9.66 -6.65 -6.51
C ALA A 217 9.80 -6.67 -4.96
N PRO A 218 11.03 -6.61 -4.42
CA PRO A 218 11.28 -6.56 -2.98
C PRO A 218 10.74 -5.28 -2.32
N SER A 219 10.31 -5.39 -1.05
CA SER A 219 9.76 -4.25 -0.27
C SER A 219 10.67 -3.01 -0.31
N HIS A 220 11.96 -3.15 0.00
CA HIS A 220 12.89 -2.01 0.07
C HIS A 220 13.04 -1.27 -1.26
N ARG A 221 12.94 -1.95 -2.41
CA ARG A 221 13.01 -1.32 -3.75
C ARG A 221 11.73 -0.57 -4.08
N ILE A 222 10.58 -1.19 -3.80
CA ILE A 222 9.27 -0.52 -3.96
C ILE A 222 9.26 0.78 -3.14
N LEU A 223 9.72 0.74 -1.89
CA LEU A 223 9.79 1.92 -1.02
C LEU A 223 10.80 2.96 -1.51
N ALA A 224 11.96 2.54 -2.04
CA ALA A 224 12.96 3.43 -2.59
C ALA A 224 12.45 4.18 -3.83
N MET A 225 11.85 3.46 -4.80
CA MET A 225 11.26 4.05 -6.00
C MET A 225 10.16 5.05 -5.65
N ARG A 226 9.24 4.69 -4.73
CA ARG A 226 8.18 5.59 -4.26
C ARG A 226 8.72 6.82 -3.54
N ARG A 227 9.80 6.68 -2.78
CA ARG A 227 10.44 7.81 -2.10
C ARG A 227 11.08 8.76 -3.12
N GLY A 228 11.79 8.23 -4.10
CA GLY A 228 12.37 9.03 -5.18
C GLY A 228 11.30 9.76 -6.00
N GLU A 229 10.17 9.11 -6.26
CA GLU A 229 9.01 9.76 -6.90
C GLU A 229 8.40 10.86 -6.03
N LYS A 230 8.16 10.60 -4.74
CA LYS A 230 7.59 11.59 -3.81
C LYS A 230 8.47 12.83 -3.66
N GLU A 231 9.79 12.65 -3.70
CA GLU A 231 10.77 13.75 -3.67
C GLU A 231 10.99 14.39 -5.06
N GLY A 232 10.37 13.83 -6.11
CA GLY A 232 10.34 14.32 -7.48
C GLY A 232 11.61 14.06 -8.29
N PHE A 233 12.43 13.10 -7.89
CA PHE A 233 13.64 12.68 -8.62
C PHE A 233 13.37 11.54 -9.60
N LEU A 234 12.31 10.78 -9.38
CA LEU A 234 11.87 9.69 -10.25
C LEU A 234 10.46 9.95 -10.75
N SER A 235 10.16 9.46 -11.94
CA SER A 235 8.80 9.06 -12.32
C SER A 235 8.68 7.56 -12.14
N LEU A 236 7.51 7.11 -11.68
CA LEU A 236 7.22 5.71 -11.47
C LEU A 236 5.89 5.39 -12.17
N SER A 237 5.86 4.35 -12.98
CA SER A 237 4.62 3.78 -13.51
C SER A 237 4.53 2.28 -13.26
N VAL A 238 3.31 1.74 -13.25
CA VAL A 238 3.03 0.32 -13.07
C VAL A 238 2.00 -0.12 -14.08
N VAL A 239 2.44 -0.82 -15.12
CA VAL A 239 1.57 -1.26 -16.22
C VAL A 239 1.91 -2.68 -16.67
N PRO A 240 0.93 -3.50 -17.07
CA PRO A 240 1.18 -4.77 -17.75
C PRO A 240 1.44 -4.54 -19.25
N PRO A 241 1.82 -5.60 -19.99
CA PRO A 241 1.83 -5.55 -21.46
C PRO A 241 0.44 -5.16 -21.99
N GLU A 242 0.37 -4.01 -22.67
CA GLU A 242 -0.90 -3.43 -23.15
C GLU A 242 -1.68 -4.38 -24.07
N ALA A 243 -0.97 -5.12 -24.94
CA ALA A 243 -1.58 -6.08 -25.84
C ALA A 243 -2.38 -7.19 -25.10
N GLU A 244 -1.91 -7.62 -23.93
CA GLU A 244 -2.62 -8.63 -23.13
C GLU A 244 -3.87 -8.04 -22.47
N ALA A 245 -3.78 -6.80 -21.97
CA ALA A 245 -4.91 -6.11 -21.37
C ALA A 245 -6.03 -5.87 -22.41
N LEU A 246 -5.66 -5.40 -23.59
CA LEU A 246 -6.59 -5.21 -24.71
C LEU A 246 -7.18 -6.55 -25.18
N ALA A 247 -6.41 -7.64 -25.22
CA ALA A 247 -6.93 -8.96 -25.58
C ALA A 247 -8.00 -9.46 -24.58
N ILE A 248 -7.82 -9.20 -23.28
CA ILE A 248 -8.83 -9.52 -22.25
C ILE A 248 -10.11 -8.75 -22.51
N LEU A 249 -10.01 -7.43 -22.73
CA LEU A 249 -11.17 -6.58 -22.94
C LEU A 249 -11.87 -6.86 -24.26
N ASP A 250 -11.12 -7.07 -25.35
CA ASP A 250 -11.67 -7.45 -26.65
C ASP A 250 -12.46 -8.77 -26.52
N ARG A 251 -11.95 -9.76 -25.77
CA ARG A 251 -12.68 -11.02 -25.52
C ARG A 251 -13.99 -10.82 -24.74
N LEU A 252 -14.04 -9.86 -23.83
CA LEU A 252 -15.23 -9.59 -23.01
C LEU A 252 -16.29 -8.80 -23.78
N PHE A 253 -15.87 -7.84 -24.61
CA PHE A 253 -16.78 -6.84 -25.17
C PHE A 253 -16.90 -6.85 -26.68
N VAL A 254 -15.91 -7.33 -27.44
CA VAL A 254 -15.94 -7.36 -28.91
C VAL A 254 -16.39 -8.75 -29.37
N ARG A 255 -17.62 -8.84 -29.88
CA ARG A 255 -18.31 -10.11 -30.19
C ARG A 255 -18.40 -10.43 -31.68
N GLY A 256 -18.13 -9.44 -32.53
CA GLY A 256 -18.29 -9.54 -33.98
C GLY A 256 -17.06 -9.11 -34.75
N ASN A 257 -17.18 -9.19 -36.08
CA ASN A 257 -16.23 -8.65 -37.05
C ASN A 257 -16.99 -7.84 -38.12
N ASN A 258 -17.65 -6.77 -37.68
CA ASN A 258 -18.42 -5.84 -38.50
C ASN A 258 -18.14 -4.38 -38.10
N ALA A 259 -18.73 -3.43 -38.81
CA ALA A 259 -18.47 -2.02 -38.59
C ALA A 259 -18.88 -1.54 -37.18
N CYS A 260 -19.96 -2.09 -36.60
CA CYS A 260 -20.37 -1.80 -35.23
C CYS A 260 -19.39 -2.37 -34.19
N SER A 261 -18.90 -3.60 -34.37
CA SER A 261 -17.91 -4.20 -33.46
C SER A 261 -16.58 -3.45 -33.48
N GLU A 262 -16.19 -2.86 -34.62
CA GLU A 262 -15.03 -1.97 -34.68
C GLU A 262 -15.25 -0.66 -33.90
N GLN A 263 -16.47 -0.11 -33.86
CA GLN A 263 -16.77 1.02 -32.96
C GLN A 263 -16.61 0.64 -31.48
N VAL A 264 -17.06 -0.57 -31.10
CA VAL A 264 -16.87 -1.09 -29.73
C VAL A 264 -15.39 -1.30 -29.44
N ARG A 265 -14.61 -1.87 -30.37
CA ARG A 265 -13.15 -2.04 -30.22
C ARG A 265 -12.43 -0.71 -30.01
N LEU A 266 -12.79 0.32 -30.78
CA LEU A 266 -12.25 1.67 -30.60
C LEU A 266 -12.59 2.24 -29.21
N ALA A 267 -13.82 2.06 -28.75
CA ALA A 267 -14.25 2.49 -27.42
C ALA A 267 -13.53 1.72 -26.29
N VAL A 268 -13.33 0.41 -26.45
CA VAL A 268 -12.59 -0.43 -25.51
C VAL A 268 -11.14 0.03 -25.38
N ARG A 269 -10.45 0.30 -26.50
CA ARG A 269 -9.06 0.77 -26.50
C ARG A 269 -8.91 2.13 -25.84
N ASP A 270 -9.78 3.09 -26.18
CA ASP A 270 -9.79 4.40 -25.52
C ASP A 270 -10.12 4.28 -24.03
N GLY A 271 -11.15 3.50 -23.68
CA GLY A 271 -11.53 3.25 -22.29
C GLY A 271 -10.41 2.59 -21.48
N TYR A 272 -9.65 1.67 -22.08
CA TYR A 272 -8.46 1.09 -21.46
C TYR A 272 -7.41 2.16 -21.14
N SER A 273 -6.94 2.88 -22.16
CA SER A 273 -5.84 3.84 -22.02
C SER A 273 -6.19 5.00 -21.08
N ARG A 274 -7.41 5.53 -21.20
CA ARG A 274 -7.84 6.75 -20.51
C ARG A 274 -8.42 6.51 -19.12
N LEU A 275 -9.09 5.38 -18.88
CA LEU A 275 -9.88 5.15 -17.66
C LEU A 275 -9.39 3.94 -16.87
N LEU A 276 -9.39 2.75 -17.47
CA LEU A 276 -9.09 1.50 -16.76
C LEU A 276 -7.61 1.41 -16.36
N SER A 277 -6.67 1.64 -17.28
CA SER A 277 -5.25 1.49 -17.00
C SER A 277 -4.78 2.42 -15.87
N PRO A 278 -5.09 3.74 -15.87
CA PRO A 278 -4.72 4.61 -14.75
C PRO A 278 -5.37 4.20 -13.42
N SER A 279 -6.63 3.73 -13.46
CA SER A 279 -7.32 3.25 -12.26
C SER A 279 -6.68 1.98 -11.70
N MET A 280 -6.38 0.99 -12.55
CA MET A 280 -5.76 -0.28 -12.17
C MET A 280 -4.32 -0.07 -11.71
N GLU A 281 -3.58 0.83 -12.35
CA GLU A 281 -2.26 1.26 -11.90
C GLU A 281 -2.32 1.83 -10.49
N THR A 282 -3.28 2.73 -10.22
CA THR A 282 -3.45 3.33 -8.89
C THR A 282 -3.74 2.26 -7.83
N GLU A 283 -4.64 1.33 -8.11
CA GLU A 283 -4.96 0.21 -7.19
C GLU A 283 -3.74 -0.68 -6.94
N THR A 284 -3.05 -1.10 -8.00
CA THR A 284 -1.84 -1.93 -7.93
C THR A 284 -0.75 -1.23 -7.13
N ARG A 285 -0.61 0.09 -7.30
CA ARG A 285 0.33 0.89 -6.55
C ARG A 285 -0.02 0.94 -5.07
N LEU A 286 -1.28 1.16 -4.71
CA LEU A 286 -1.70 1.17 -3.30
C LEU A 286 -1.44 -0.18 -2.63
N GLU A 287 -1.78 -1.28 -3.30
CA GLU A 287 -1.60 -2.62 -2.73
C GLU A 287 -0.11 -3.01 -2.61
N THR A 288 0.69 -2.74 -3.65
CA THR A 288 2.14 -3.00 -3.58
C THR A 288 2.82 -2.16 -2.51
N LYS A 289 2.35 -0.94 -2.26
CA LYS A 289 2.79 -0.12 -1.13
C LYS A 289 2.41 -0.77 0.19
N LYS A 290 1.15 -1.15 0.38
CA LYS A 290 0.66 -1.79 1.61
C LYS A 290 1.47 -3.05 1.94
N ARG A 291 1.74 -3.89 0.93
CA ARG A 291 2.61 -5.07 1.04
C ARG A 291 4.03 -4.71 1.45
N ALA A 292 4.62 -3.70 0.81
CA ALA A 292 5.98 -3.27 1.11
C ALA A 292 6.11 -2.67 2.52
N ASP A 293 5.17 -1.80 2.91
CA ASP A 293 5.10 -1.20 4.25
C ASP A 293 4.94 -2.28 5.31
N GLY A 294 4.04 -3.26 5.11
CA GLY A 294 3.84 -4.38 6.04
C GLY A 294 5.12 -5.18 6.28
N GLU A 295 5.84 -5.52 5.21
CA GLU A 295 7.12 -6.24 5.32
C GLU A 295 8.21 -5.41 6.02
N ALA A 296 8.30 -4.11 5.71
CA ALA A 296 9.25 -3.23 6.38
C ALA A 296 8.95 -3.08 7.88
N ILE A 297 7.68 -2.91 8.24
CA ILE A 297 7.22 -2.85 9.64
C ILE A 297 7.53 -4.15 10.37
N ARG A 298 7.32 -5.31 9.73
CA ARG A 298 7.67 -6.62 10.31
C ARG A 298 9.16 -6.69 10.66
N VAL A 299 10.04 -6.33 9.72
CA VAL A 299 11.49 -6.31 9.96
C VAL A 299 11.87 -5.32 11.07
N PHE A 300 11.28 -4.12 11.10
CA PHE A 300 11.53 -3.16 12.18
C PHE A 300 11.03 -3.67 13.54
N GLY A 301 9.88 -4.34 13.57
CA GLY A 301 9.34 -4.97 14.77
C GLY A 301 10.25 -6.08 15.29
N GLU A 302 10.78 -6.92 14.41
CA GLU A 302 11.75 -7.97 14.77
C GLU A 302 13.05 -7.39 15.33
N ASN A 303 13.60 -6.36 14.68
CA ASN A 303 14.80 -5.66 15.16
C ASN A 303 14.57 -5.02 16.53
N LEU A 304 13.43 -4.35 16.72
CA LEU A 304 13.07 -3.76 18.00
C LEU A 304 12.90 -4.82 19.09
N ARG A 305 12.26 -5.95 18.77
CA ARG A 305 12.10 -7.07 19.69
C ARG A 305 13.46 -7.60 20.15
N GLN A 306 14.41 -7.77 19.24
CA GLN A 306 15.77 -8.21 19.58
C GLN A 306 16.48 -7.21 20.51
N LEU A 307 16.32 -5.90 20.27
CA LEU A 307 16.89 -4.87 21.13
C LEU A 307 16.26 -4.87 22.53
N LEU A 308 14.93 -5.00 22.63
CA LEU A 308 14.22 -5.04 23.91
C LEU A 308 14.49 -6.31 24.71
N MET A 309 14.76 -7.42 24.04
CA MET A 309 15.05 -8.72 24.64
C MET A 309 16.56 -8.96 24.83
N ALA A 310 17.41 -7.98 24.53
CA ALA A 310 18.84 -8.09 24.74
C ALA A 310 19.13 -8.34 26.23
N PRO A 311 20.04 -9.27 26.58
CA PRO A 311 20.39 -9.52 27.97
C PRO A 311 20.82 -8.24 28.67
N PRO A 312 20.21 -7.88 29.82
CA PRO A 312 20.63 -6.70 30.55
C PRO A 312 22.06 -6.90 31.07
N LEU A 313 22.88 -5.86 30.99
CA LEU A 313 24.26 -5.85 31.53
C LEU A 313 24.29 -6.13 33.04
N GLY A 314 23.19 -5.84 33.74
CA GLY A 314 23.08 -5.94 35.19
C GLY A 314 23.51 -4.65 35.90
N GLN A 315 23.63 -4.73 37.22
CA GLN A 315 23.94 -3.60 38.09
C GLN A 315 25.45 -3.33 38.12
N LYS A 316 25.93 -2.48 37.22
CA LYS A 316 27.34 -2.09 37.09
C LYS A 316 27.47 -0.57 37.05
N ASN A 317 28.59 -0.04 37.53
CA ASN A 317 28.97 1.34 37.23
C ASN A 317 29.37 1.43 35.75
N VAL A 318 28.75 2.34 35.01
CA VAL A 318 28.89 2.42 33.54
C VAL A 318 29.38 3.80 33.12
N LEU A 319 30.43 3.82 32.30
CA LEU A 319 30.79 5.01 31.53
C LEU A 319 30.21 4.84 30.11
N ALA A 320 29.22 5.65 29.77
CA ALA A 320 28.56 5.61 28.48
C ALA A 320 29.01 6.79 27.61
N ILE A 321 29.32 6.49 26.35
CA ILE A 321 29.80 7.46 25.37
C ILE A 321 28.86 7.47 24.18
N ASP A 322 28.27 8.64 23.90
CA ASP A 322 27.59 8.96 22.64
C ASP A 322 28.60 9.61 21.67
N PRO A 323 29.07 8.88 20.65
CA PRO A 323 30.11 9.35 19.75
C PRO A 323 29.73 10.61 18.99
N GLY A 324 30.73 11.38 18.62
CA GLY A 324 30.55 12.51 17.73
C GLY A 324 31.89 13.00 17.19
N LEU A 325 31.86 13.47 15.95
CA LEU A 325 33.03 14.02 15.26
C LEU A 325 33.21 15.49 15.66
N ARG A 326 32.65 16.41 14.86
CA ARG A 326 32.78 17.86 15.08
C ARG A 326 32.25 18.36 16.43
N THR A 327 31.23 17.72 16.97
CA THR A 327 30.60 18.11 18.24
C THR A 327 31.19 17.40 19.46
N GLY A 328 32.23 16.57 19.26
CA GLY A 328 32.81 15.75 20.32
C GLY A 328 31.93 14.57 20.74
N CYS A 329 32.51 13.70 21.55
CA CYS A 329 31.86 12.54 22.17
C CYS A 329 31.33 12.95 23.55
N LYS A 330 30.04 12.70 23.79
CA LYS A 330 29.38 13.04 25.06
C LYS A 330 29.53 11.84 25.99
N VAL A 331 30.07 12.08 27.18
CA VAL A 331 30.40 11.05 28.16
C VAL A 331 29.54 11.24 29.39
N VAL A 332 28.99 10.15 29.91
CA VAL A 332 28.30 10.12 31.20
C VAL A 332 28.81 8.96 32.05
N CYS A 333 28.88 9.16 33.36
CA CYS A 333 29.15 8.10 34.34
C CYS A 333 27.88 7.84 35.14
N LEU A 334 27.48 6.58 35.21
CA LEU A 334 26.29 6.09 35.91
C LEU A 334 26.70 5.12 37.02
N ASP A 335 26.02 5.17 38.17
CA ASP A 335 26.19 4.16 39.21
C ASP A 335 25.44 2.84 38.90
N ARG A 336 25.59 1.84 39.77
CA ARG A 336 24.93 0.53 39.67
C ARG A 336 23.39 0.58 39.59
N GLN A 337 22.76 1.69 39.99
CA GLN A 337 21.31 1.91 39.94
C GLN A 337 20.88 2.72 38.71
N GLY A 338 21.83 3.18 37.89
CA GLY A 338 21.60 4.04 36.73
C GLY A 338 21.50 5.53 37.08
N LYS A 339 21.89 5.94 38.29
CA LYS A 339 21.93 7.36 38.66
C LYS A 339 23.10 8.04 37.96
N LEU A 340 22.83 9.20 37.38
CA LEU A 340 23.88 10.05 36.81
C LEU A 340 24.81 10.58 37.90
N LEU A 341 26.10 10.28 37.78
CA LEU A 341 27.17 10.76 38.67
C LEU A 341 27.92 11.93 38.05
N HIS A 342 28.23 11.84 36.75
CA HIS A 342 29.03 12.84 36.05
C HIS A 342 28.68 12.89 34.56
N HIS A 343 28.91 14.03 33.92
CA HIS A 343 28.83 14.17 32.46
C HIS A 343 29.84 15.19 31.95
N GLU A 344 30.40 14.95 30.77
CA GLU A 344 31.28 15.89 30.07
C GLU A 344 31.34 15.61 28.57
N THR A 345 32.08 16.44 27.83
CA THR A 345 32.33 16.25 26.40
C THR A 345 33.82 16.17 26.14
N ILE A 346 34.23 15.13 25.42
CA ILE A 346 35.63 14.89 25.04
C ILE A 346 35.77 14.93 23.51
N PHE A 347 37.00 15.16 23.01
CA PHE A 347 37.26 15.31 21.58
C PHE A 347 38.33 14.33 21.08
N PRO A 348 38.09 13.00 21.16
CA PRO A 348 39.12 12.01 20.88
C PRO A 348 39.45 11.84 19.39
N LEU A 349 38.62 12.39 18.49
CA LEU A 349 38.66 12.12 17.05
C LEU A 349 39.06 13.33 16.18
N LEU A 350 39.34 14.50 16.77
CA LEU A 350 39.59 15.73 16.01
C LEU A 350 41.08 16.04 15.83
N THR A 351 41.87 15.94 16.90
CA THR A 351 43.30 16.28 16.89
C THR A 351 44.07 15.32 17.80
N ASP A 352 45.36 15.15 17.57
CA ASP A 352 46.20 14.29 18.41
C ASP A 352 46.22 14.77 19.87
N LYS A 353 46.29 16.10 20.07
CA LYS A 353 46.18 16.70 21.41
C LYS A 353 44.83 16.38 22.07
N GLY A 354 43.72 16.51 21.33
CA GLY A 354 42.39 16.18 21.84
C GLY A 354 42.25 14.70 22.18
N ARG A 355 42.90 13.82 21.41
CA ARG A 355 42.99 12.38 21.69
C ARG A 355 43.72 12.09 23.00
N GLU A 356 44.88 12.70 23.23
CA GLU A 356 45.65 12.54 24.47
C GLU A 356 44.91 13.06 25.70
N GLU A 357 44.29 14.25 25.60
CA GLU A 357 43.49 14.84 26.68
C GLU A 357 42.27 13.97 27.01
N SER A 358 41.58 13.47 25.98
CA SER A 358 40.43 12.57 26.15
C SER A 358 40.85 11.24 26.78
N ALA A 359 42.01 10.71 26.42
CA ALA A 359 42.54 9.45 26.96
C ALA A 359 42.79 9.56 28.47
N ARG A 360 43.47 10.63 28.88
CA ARG A 360 43.73 10.90 30.31
C ARG A 360 42.41 11.03 31.07
N ARG A 361 41.47 11.79 30.52
CA ARG A 361 40.20 12.05 31.18
C ARG A 361 39.35 10.79 31.35
N VAL A 362 39.30 9.92 30.34
CA VAL A 362 38.59 8.63 30.44
C VAL A 362 39.19 7.76 31.55
N LEU A 363 40.53 7.70 31.67
CA LEU A 363 41.19 6.92 32.73
C LEU A 363 40.88 7.48 34.13
N GLU A 364 40.93 8.81 34.30
CA GLU A 364 40.55 9.48 35.56
C GLU A 364 39.11 9.15 35.97
N LEU A 365 38.16 9.21 35.03
CA LEU A 365 36.75 8.89 35.30
C LEU A 365 36.54 7.42 35.67
N ILE A 366 37.30 6.51 35.04
CA ILE A 366 37.23 5.07 35.34
C ILE A 366 37.64 4.81 36.79
N GLU A 367 38.74 5.43 37.23
CA GLU A 367 39.22 5.31 38.61
C GLU A 367 38.29 6.00 39.61
N GLU A 368 37.89 7.25 39.35
CA GLU A 368 37.07 8.07 40.25
C GLU A 368 35.70 7.43 40.54
N PHE A 369 35.04 6.90 39.52
CA PHE A 369 33.70 6.34 39.63
C PHE A 369 33.68 4.81 39.70
N ALA A 370 34.84 4.16 39.81
CA ALA A 370 35.00 2.70 39.84
C ALA A 370 34.18 2.02 38.72
N ILE A 371 34.41 2.45 37.48
CA ILE A 371 33.65 2.00 36.31
C ILE A 371 33.92 0.52 36.03
N GLU A 372 32.87 -0.26 35.85
CA GLU A 372 32.92 -1.71 35.59
C GLU A 372 32.63 -2.05 34.11
N ALA A 373 32.05 -1.12 33.36
CA ALA A 373 31.70 -1.32 31.95
C ALA A 373 31.70 0.00 31.15
N LEU A 374 32.12 -0.12 29.88
CA LEU A 374 32.09 0.95 28.89
C LEU A 374 30.97 0.67 27.88
N ALA A 375 30.05 1.62 27.71
CA ALA A 375 29.01 1.55 26.68
C ALA A 375 29.30 2.58 25.58
N VAL A 376 29.29 2.16 24.31
CA VAL A 376 29.60 3.04 23.18
C VAL A 376 28.43 3.01 22.20
N GLY A 377 27.91 4.18 21.84
CA GLY A 377 26.89 4.32 20.82
C GLY A 377 27.40 3.84 19.45
N ASN A 378 26.53 3.22 18.65
CA ASN A 378 26.87 2.75 17.30
C ASN A 378 26.57 3.79 16.20
N GLY A 379 26.45 5.07 16.56
CA GLY A 379 26.18 6.19 15.66
C GLY A 379 27.43 6.71 14.95
N THR A 380 27.34 7.93 14.41
CA THR A 380 28.43 8.60 13.70
C THR A 380 29.67 8.77 14.58
N GLY A 381 30.80 8.20 14.15
CA GLY A 381 32.04 8.20 14.92
C GLY A 381 32.18 7.02 15.90
N GLY A 382 31.21 6.11 15.97
CA GLY A 382 31.22 5.02 16.95
C GLY A 382 32.35 4.01 16.76
N ARG A 383 32.71 3.67 15.52
CA ARG A 383 33.83 2.75 15.24
C ARG A 383 35.17 3.36 15.67
N GLU A 384 35.34 4.64 15.40
CA GLU A 384 36.54 5.39 15.72
C GLU A 384 36.65 5.60 17.24
N THR A 385 35.55 5.90 17.93
CA THR A 385 35.49 5.98 19.39
C THR A 385 35.76 4.63 20.05
N GLU A 386 35.21 3.54 19.53
CA GLU A 386 35.50 2.19 20.04
C GLU A 386 37.00 1.85 19.88
N ALA A 387 37.57 2.12 18.71
CA ALA A 387 39.00 1.90 18.45
C ALA A 387 39.89 2.76 19.37
N PHE A 388 39.49 3.99 19.63
CA PHE A 388 40.15 4.86 20.61
C PHE A 388 40.14 4.23 22.01
N LEU A 389 38.98 3.77 22.50
CA LEU A 389 38.86 3.16 23.82
C LEU A 389 39.64 1.85 23.94
N ARG A 390 39.62 0.99 22.93
CA ARG A 390 40.39 -0.26 22.91
C ARG A 390 41.91 -0.04 22.91
N GLY A 391 42.37 1.14 22.51
CA GLY A 391 43.77 1.53 22.55
C GLY A 391 44.24 2.08 23.91
N LEU A 392 43.34 2.24 24.88
CA LEU A 392 43.67 2.71 26.22
C LEU A 392 44.17 1.55 27.11
N PRO A 393 45.05 1.81 28.08
CA PRO A 393 45.47 0.82 29.07
C PRO A 393 44.38 0.67 30.15
N LEU A 394 43.25 0.05 29.79
CA LEU A 394 42.06 -0.14 30.63
C LEU A 394 42.18 -1.28 31.64
#